data_AF-K6W8N9-F1
#
_entry.id   AF-K6W8N9-F1
#
_cell.length_a   1.000
_cell.length_b   1.000
_cell.length_c   1.000
_cell.angle_alpha   90.00
_cell.angle_beta   90.00
_cell.angle_gamma   90.00
#
_symmetry.space_group_name_H-M   'P 1'
#
loop_
_entity.id
_entity.type
_entity.pdbx_description
1 polymer ?
#
loop_
_entity_poly.entity_id
_entity_poly.type
_entity_poly.pdbx_seq_one_letter_code
_entity_poly.pdbx_strand_id
1 'polypeptide(L)'
;MEIAYDRLNSHELTGTTQTDYLVALDAHFMLIEDDTTIYDEPGFPVVELARSMVLWLRNPDNRDFIFDSMSYEEVGSVIIRQDALGWTFTSVFAPDAVTAPIDRNEVERCCRSFVSRVEADLWELGVDPDKVFRQ
;
A
#
# COMPACT_ATOMS: atom_id res chain seq x y z
N MET A 1 -4.26 11.75 -8.14
CA MET A 1 -4.04 10.30 -7.92
C MET A 1 -4.36 9.98 -6.47
N GLU A 2 -4.98 8.83 -6.22
CA GLU A 2 -5.32 8.31 -4.89
C GLU A 2 -5.03 6.80 -4.82
N ILE A 3 -4.54 6.37 -3.66
CA ILE A 3 -4.43 4.96 -3.28
C ILE A 3 -5.57 4.67 -2.32
N ALA A 4 -6.54 3.88 -2.75
CA ALA A 4 -7.74 3.59 -2.01
C ALA A 4 -7.88 2.09 -1.74
N TYR A 5 -8.73 1.77 -0.78
CA TYR A 5 -9.28 0.43 -0.60
C TYR A 5 -10.69 0.54 -0.03
N ASP A 6 -11.43 -0.56 0.05
CA ASP A 6 -12.77 -0.58 0.64
C ASP A 6 -12.72 -0.66 2.19
N ARG A 7 -13.02 -1.82 2.79
CA ARG A 7 -13.02 -2.06 4.23
C ARG A 7 -12.08 -3.22 4.52
N LEU A 8 -11.26 -3.08 5.56
CA LEU A 8 -10.45 -4.20 6.05
C LEU A 8 -11.30 -5.42 6.36
N ASN A 9 -10.98 -6.51 5.70
CA ASN A 9 -11.45 -7.84 6.01
C ASN A 9 -10.52 -8.43 7.07
N SER A 10 -11.10 -8.94 8.16
CA SER A 10 -10.36 -9.53 9.28
C SER A 10 -10.81 -10.97 9.56
N HIS A 11 -11.49 -11.63 8.62
CA HIS A 11 -12.03 -12.97 8.84
C HIS A 11 -10.94 -14.01 9.13
N GLU A 12 -9.76 -13.86 8.54
CA GLU A 12 -8.64 -14.80 8.72
C GLU A 12 -7.77 -14.45 9.93
N LEU A 13 -8.08 -13.35 10.64
CA LEU A 13 -7.29 -12.91 11.78
C LEU A 13 -7.56 -13.81 13.00
N THR A 14 -6.68 -14.78 13.22
CA THR A 14 -6.76 -15.70 14.37
C THR A 14 -5.74 -15.41 15.47
N GLY A 15 -4.74 -14.58 15.19
CA GLY A 15 -3.61 -14.30 16.07
C GLY A 15 -3.47 -12.81 16.40
N THR A 16 -2.43 -12.48 17.17
CA THR A 16 -2.16 -11.10 17.63
C THR A 16 -0.70 -10.69 17.45
N THR A 17 0.07 -11.47 16.70
CA THR A 17 1.45 -11.12 16.35
C THR A 17 1.47 -10.13 15.18
N GLN A 18 2.60 -9.46 14.97
CA GLN A 18 2.76 -8.57 13.82
C GLN A 18 2.49 -9.30 12.50
N THR A 19 3.06 -10.49 12.33
CA THR A 19 2.86 -11.30 11.12
C THR A 19 1.40 -11.67 10.92
N ASP A 20 0.65 -11.99 11.98
CA ASP A 20 -0.78 -12.28 11.88
C ASP A 20 -1.53 -11.08 11.29
N TYR A 21 -1.24 -9.85 11.74
CA TYR A 21 -1.88 -8.66 11.19
C TYR A 21 -1.46 -8.32 9.77
N LEU A 22 -0.21 -8.59 9.39
CA LEU A 22 0.29 -8.28 8.05
C LEU A 22 -0.32 -9.21 6.99
N VAL A 23 -0.56 -10.49 7.34
CA VAL A 23 -1.04 -11.50 6.39
C VAL A 23 -2.56 -11.61 6.37
N ALA A 24 -3.23 -11.47 7.53
CA ALA A 24 -4.65 -11.77 7.66
C ALA A 24 -5.60 -10.58 7.45
N LEU A 25 -5.06 -9.40 7.14
CA LEU A 25 -5.83 -8.17 6.91
C LEU A 25 -5.72 -7.74 5.45
N ASP A 26 -6.76 -8.10 4.70
CA ASP A 26 -6.90 -7.81 3.28
C ASP A 26 -8.06 -6.84 2.99
N ALA A 27 -8.08 -6.27 1.79
CA ALA A 27 -9.17 -5.44 1.29
C ALA A 27 -9.17 -5.42 -0.25
N HIS A 28 -10.21 -4.84 -0.86
CA HIS A 28 -10.19 -4.50 -2.28
C HIS A 28 -9.38 -3.22 -2.49
N PHE A 29 -8.15 -3.36 -3.01
CA PHE A 29 -7.24 -2.25 -3.30
C PHE A 29 -7.55 -1.60 -4.64
N MET A 30 -7.38 -0.29 -4.74
CA MET A 30 -7.62 0.49 -5.96
C MET A 30 -6.58 1.61 -6.11
N LEU A 31 -6.11 1.81 -7.34
CA LEU A 31 -5.42 3.03 -7.77
C LEU A 31 -6.39 3.88 -8.61
N ILE A 32 -6.60 5.11 -8.18
CA ILE A 32 -7.56 6.02 -8.78
C ILE A 32 -6.82 7.26 -9.33
N GLU A 33 -7.08 7.58 -10.60
CA GLU A 33 -6.58 8.77 -11.27
C GLU A 33 -7.74 9.51 -11.93
N ASP A 34 -7.90 10.80 -11.64
CA ASP A 34 -8.98 11.65 -12.14
C ASP A 34 -10.37 10.96 -12.08
N ASP A 35 -10.73 10.46 -10.90
CA ASP A 35 -11.97 9.72 -10.60
C ASP A 35 -12.15 8.40 -11.38
N THR A 36 -11.10 7.92 -12.05
CA THR A 36 -11.08 6.65 -12.79
C THR A 36 -10.21 5.64 -12.07
N THR A 37 -10.76 4.47 -11.74
CA THR A 37 -9.97 3.33 -11.27
C THR A 37 -9.17 2.77 -12.43
N ILE A 38 -7.85 2.90 -12.36
CA ILE A 38 -6.94 2.40 -13.40
C ILE A 38 -6.40 1.00 -13.09
N TYR A 39 -6.43 0.61 -11.82
CA TYR A 39 -6.04 -0.71 -11.33
C TYR A 39 -6.82 -1.01 -10.05
N ASP A 40 -7.27 -2.24 -9.92
CA ASP A 40 -7.89 -2.76 -8.72
C ASP A 40 -7.51 -4.22 -8.49
N GLU A 41 -7.41 -4.61 -7.23
CA GLU A 41 -6.99 -5.96 -6.83
C GLU A 41 -7.77 -6.38 -5.56
N PRO A 42 -8.65 -7.39 -5.65
CA PRO A 42 -9.38 -7.91 -4.50
C PRO A 42 -8.48 -8.77 -3.60
N GLY A 43 -8.74 -8.78 -2.28
CA GLY A 43 -7.98 -9.61 -1.34
C GLY A 43 -6.52 -9.16 -1.18
N PHE A 44 -6.25 -7.87 -1.37
CA PHE A 44 -4.90 -7.31 -1.34
C PHE A 44 -4.43 -7.04 0.10
N PRO A 45 -3.17 -7.34 0.47
CA PRO A 45 -2.63 -7.20 1.83
C PRO A 45 -2.31 -5.73 2.16
N VAL A 46 -3.36 -4.95 2.42
CA VAL A 46 -3.27 -3.49 2.60
C VAL A 46 -2.48 -3.07 3.84
N VAL A 47 -2.54 -3.85 4.93
CA VAL A 47 -1.78 -3.56 6.15
C VAL A 47 -0.29 -3.80 5.94
N GLU A 48 0.06 -4.83 5.19
CA GLU A 48 1.43 -5.09 4.78
C GLU A 48 1.97 -3.98 3.88
N LEU A 49 1.19 -3.56 2.88
CA LEU A 49 1.55 -2.45 2.00
C LEU A 49 1.81 -1.17 2.79
N ALA A 50 0.92 -0.84 3.74
CA ALA A 50 1.07 0.35 4.59
C ALA A 50 2.38 0.30 5.39
N ARG A 51 2.72 -0.84 5.99
CA ARG A 51 3.99 -1.02 6.69
C ARG A 51 5.18 -0.79 5.75
N SER A 52 5.17 -1.41 4.57
CA SER A 52 6.24 -1.26 3.59
C SER A 52 6.39 0.19 3.11
N MET A 53 5.27 0.90 2.92
CA MET A 53 5.28 2.35 2.62
C MET A 53 5.85 3.18 3.77
N VAL A 54 5.53 2.87 5.03
CA VAL A 54 6.12 3.56 6.19
C VAL A 54 7.63 3.41 6.22
N LEU A 55 8.14 2.19 6.00
CA LEU A 55 9.57 1.93 5.93
C LEU A 55 10.22 2.68 4.76
N TRP A 56 9.54 2.71 3.61
CA TRP A 56 10.00 3.45 2.45
C TRP A 56 10.02 4.96 2.70
N LEU A 57 8.98 5.55 3.27
CA LEU A 57 8.94 6.99 3.55
C LEU A 57 9.98 7.45 4.59
N ARG A 58 10.55 6.53 5.39
CA ARG A 58 11.58 6.82 6.39
C ARG A 58 13.00 6.81 5.85
N ASN A 59 13.26 6.20 4.70
CA ASN A 59 14.60 6.11 4.15
C ASN A 59 14.87 7.29 3.19
N PRO A 60 15.79 8.22 3.52
CA PRO A 60 16.04 9.42 2.74
C PRO A 60 16.69 9.15 1.38
N ASP A 61 17.35 8.00 1.19
CA ASP A 61 18.02 7.60 -0.05
C ASP A 61 17.10 6.80 -0.99
N ASN A 62 15.80 6.77 -0.69
CA ASN A 62 14.90 5.88 -1.39
C ASN A 62 14.74 6.22 -2.86
N ARG A 63 15.09 5.20 -3.65
CA ARG A 63 14.81 5.08 -5.09
C ARG A 63 13.39 4.51 -5.22
N ASP A 64 13.17 3.71 -6.25
CA ASP A 64 11.90 3.02 -6.48
C ASP A 64 11.40 2.27 -5.23
N PHE A 65 10.10 2.34 -5.00
CA PHE A 65 9.38 1.42 -4.12
C PHE A 65 8.97 0.21 -4.95
N ILE A 66 9.31 -0.99 -4.47
CA ILE A 66 8.84 -2.25 -5.04
C ILE A 66 8.29 -3.05 -3.89
N PHE A 67 6.97 -3.27 -3.88
CA PHE A 67 6.33 -4.02 -2.81
C PHE A 67 6.66 -5.50 -2.91
N ASP A 68 7.33 -6.02 -1.89
CA ASP A 68 7.66 -7.42 -1.71
C ASP A 68 6.72 -7.96 -0.61
N SER A 69 5.67 -8.65 -1.05
CA SER A 69 4.59 -9.09 -0.17
C SER A 69 4.81 -10.53 0.29
N MET A 70 4.44 -10.80 1.54
CA MET A 70 4.37 -12.15 2.11
C MET A 70 3.21 -12.97 1.52
N SER A 71 2.21 -12.31 0.92
CA SER A 71 0.99 -12.93 0.41
C SER A 71 1.02 -13.23 -1.09
N TYR A 72 2.01 -12.70 -1.82
CA TYR A 72 2.19 -12.94 -3.27
C TYR A 72 3.54 -13.59 -3.55
N GLU A 73 3.59 -14.44 -4.59
CA GLU A 73 4.87 -14.96 -5.09
C GLU A 73 5.59 -13.90 -5.95
N GLU A 74 4.83 -13.06 -6.66
CA GLU A 74 5.34 -12.00 -7.50
C GLU A 74 5.71 -10.74 -6.72
N VAL A 75 6.94 -10.27 -6.92
CA VAL A 75 7.41 -8.99 -6.39
C VAL A 75 6.93 -7.84 -7.27
N GLY A 76 6.39 -6.79 -6.66
CA GLY A 76 5.94 -5.58 -7.35
C GLY A 76 4.45 -5.53 -7.65
N SER A 77 3.61 -6.11 -6.80
CA SER A 77 2.15 -5.90 -6.88
C SER A 77 1.74 -4.43 -6.64
N VAL A 78 2.63 -3.64 -6.04
CA VAL A 78 2.66 -2.17 -6.13
C VAL A 78 4.10 -1.72 -6.38
N ILE A 79 4.30 -0.92 -7.43
CA ILE A 79 5.59 -0.33 -7.80
C ILE A 79 5.42 1.17 -7.89
N ILE A 80 6.29 1.93 -7.22
CA ILE A 80 6.42 3.38 -7.38
C ILE A 80 7.81 3.64 -7.93
N ARG A 81 7.90 4.10 -9.17
CA ARG A 81 9.18 4.28 -9.87
C ARG A 81 9.35 5.73 -10.27
N GLN A 82 10.58 6.22 -10.16
CA GLN A 82 10.96 7.50 -10.74
C GLN A 82 11.35 7.32 -12.21
N ASP A 83 10.78 8.13 -13.08
CA ASP A 83 11.17 8.26 -14.49
C ASP A 83 11.68 9.69 -14.80
N ALA A 84 11.83 10.02 -16.08
CA ALA A 84 12.32 11.33 -16.51
C ALA A 84 11.29 12.47 -16.32
N LEU A 85 10.01 12.14 -16.18
CA LEU A 85 8.89 13.09 -16.11
C LEU A 85 8.33 13.23 -14.69
N GLY A 86 8.57 12.27 -13.81
CA GLY A 86 8.11 12.28 -12.43
C GLY A 86 8.14 10.88 -11.82
N TRP A 87 7.17 10.60 -10.97
CA TRP A 87 6.97 9.30 -10.35
C TRP A 87 5.67 8.68 -10.84
N THR A 88 5.67 7.39 -11.09
CA THR A 88 4.51 6.63 -11.57
C THR A 88 4.20 5.46 -10.65
N PHE A 89 2.93 5.11 -10.53
CA PHE A 89 2.48 3.88 -9.89
C PHE A 89 2.11 2.84 -10.95
N THR A 90 2.44 1.58 -10.70
CA THR A 90 2.05 0.43 -11.53
C THR A 90 2.05 -0.86 -10.71
N SER A 91 1.63 -1.97 -11.31
CA SER A 91 1.64 -3.31 -10.74
C SER A 91 2.19 -4.31 -11.76
N VAL A 92 2.93 -5.32 -11.29
CA VAL A 92 3.36 -6.44 -12.13
C VAL A 92 2.18 -7.24 -12.69
N PHE A 93 1.03 -7.22 -12.01
CA PHE A 93 -0.20 -7.87 -12.45
C PHE A 93 -0.94 -7.08 -13.54
N ALA A 94 -0.65 -5.78 -13.68
CA ALA A 94 -1.23 -4.90 -14.68
C ALA A 94 -0.17 -3.92 -15.20
N PRO A 95 0.83 -4.38 -15.99
CA PRO A 95 1.96 -3.55 -16.41
C PRO A 95 1.57 -2.40 -17.35
N ASP A 96 0.42 -2.52 -18.01
CA ASP A 96 -0.15 -1.46 -18.86
C ASP A 96 -0.96 -0.42 -18.04
N ALA A 97 -1.29 -0.73 -16.78
CA ALA A 97 -1.92 0.20 -15.84
C ALA A 97 -0.83 1.01 -15.14
N VAL A 98 -0.53 2.18 -15.71
CA VAL A 98 0.46 3.11 -15.20
C VAL A 98 -0.21 4.47 -15.00
N THR A 99 -0.02 5.09 -13.83
CA THR A 99 -0.51 6.46 -13.59
C THR A 99 0.23 7.48 -14.45
N ALA A 100 -0.37 8.64 -14.65
CA ALA A 100 0.38 9.80 -15.09
C ALA A 100 1.55 10.09 -14.12
N PRO A 101 2.69 10.62 -14.62
CA PRO A 101 3.78 11.03 -13.76
C PRO A 101 3.36 12.17 -12.82
N ILE A 102 3.66 12.01 -11.53
CA ILE A 102 3.41 13.01 -10.49
C ILE A 102 4.70 13.42 -9.77
N ASP A 103 4.66 14.54 -9.06
CA ASP A 103 5.82 14.98 -8.29
C ASP A 103 6.03 14.14 -7.02
N ARG A 104 7.27 14.19 -6.49
CA ARG A 104 7.67 13.41 -5.31
C ARG A 104 6.84 13.77 -4.06
N ASN A 105 6.48 15.03 -3.87
CA ASN A 105 5.70 15.45 -2.70
C ASN A 105 4.28 14.88 -2.77
N GLU A 106 3.71 14.82 -3.97
CA GLU A 106 2.41 14.21 -4.23
C GLU A 106 2.45 12.70 -3.95
N VAL A 107 3.48 11.98 -4.40
CA VAL A 107 3.70 10.57 -4.03
C VAL A 107 3.73 10.39 -2.51
N GLU A 108 4.58 11.17 -1.83
CA GLU A 108 4.70 11.08 -0.38
C GLU A 108 3.37 11.39 0.32
N ARG A 109 2.61 12.38 -0.18
CA ARG A 109 1.28 12.72 0.33
C ARG A 109 0.31 11.56 0.16
N CYS A 110 0.24 10.95 -1.02
CA CYS A 110 -0.64 9.81 -1.28
C CYS A 110 -0.32 8.61 -0.40
N CYS A 111 0.97 8.24 -0.29
CA CYS A 111 1.39 7.15 0.59
C CYS A 111 1.06 7.45 2.06
N ARG A 112 1.29 8.68 2.54
CA ARG A 112 0.94 9.07 3.92
C ARG A 112 -0.56 9.04 4.17
N SER A 113 -1.37 9.52 3.23
CA SER A 113 -2.83 9.47 3.34
C SER A 113 -3.34 8.02 3.41
N PHE A 114 -2.81 7.13 2.56
CA PHE A 114 -3.11 5.70 2.62
C PHE A 114 -2.74 5.08 3.97
N VAL A 115 -1.50 5.31 4.43
CA VAL A 115 -1.02 4.82 5.73
C VAL A 115 -1.91 5.31 6.87
N SER A 116 -2.23 6.60 6.93
CA SER A 116 -3.07 7.15 8.01
C SER A 116 -4.49 6.57 8.01
N ARG A 117 -5.03 6.21 6.85
CA ARG A 117 -6.31 5.51 6.76
C ARG A 117 -6.21 4.10 7.34
N VAL A 118 -5.15 3.35 7.00
CA VAL A 118 -4.91 2.02 7.56
C VAL A 118 -4.69 2.08 9.07
N GLU A 119 -3.97 3.09 9.58
CA GLU A 119 -3.81 3.30 11.03
C GLU A 119 -5.16 3.52 11.73
N ALA A 120 -6.06 4.30 11.12
CA ALA A 120 -7.40 4.51 11.67
C ALA A 120 -8.22 3.21 11.71
N ASP A 121 -8.22 2.43 10.63
CA ASP A 121 -8.95 1.16 10.57
C ASP A 121 -8.38 0.13 11.56
N LEU A 122 -7.06 0.08 11.75
CA LEU A 122 -6.43 -0.76 12.78
C LEU A 122 -6.91 -0.36 14.18
N TRP A 123 -7.00 0.94 14.48
CA TRP A 123 -7.56 1.41 15.74
C TRP A 123 -9.03 1.01 15.93
N GLU A 124 -9.85 1.07 14.88
CA GLU A 124 -11.25 0.61 14.92
C GLU A 124 -11.36 -0.89 15.20
N LEU A 125 -10.39 -1.69 14.74
CA LEU A 125 -10.26 -3.11 15.04
C LEU A 125 -9.67 -3.40 16.44
N GLY A 126 -9.29 -2.37 17.20
CA GLY A 126 -8.66 -2.50 18.52
C GLY A 126 -7.18 -2.92 18.45
N VAL A 127 -6.55 -2.77 17.29
CA VAL A 127 -5.13 -3.05 17.05
C VAL A 127 -4.36 -1.73 17.11
N ASP A 128 -3.28 -1.71 17.89
CA ASP A 128 -2.38 -0.56 17.98
C ASP A 128 -1.45 -0.55 16.75
N PRO A 129 -1.55 0.45 15.84
CA PRO A 129 -0.73 0.51 14.63
C PRO A 129 0.77 0.54 14.91
N ASP A 130 1.21 1.07 16.06
CA ASP A 130 2.63 1.07 16.41
C ASP A 130 3.17 -0.35 16.59
N LYS A 131 2.33 -1.31 17.03
CA LYS A 131 2.70 -2.73 17.11
C LYS A 131 2.87 -3.38 15.74
N VAL A 132 2.26 -2.80 14.71
CA VAL A 132 2.29 -3.29 13.34
C VAL A 132 3.40 -2.61 12.53
N PHE A 133 3.62 -1.29 12.69
CA PHE A 133 4.48 -0.49 11.81
C PHE A 133 5.86 -0.10 12.35
N ARG A 134 6.15 -0.24 13.66
CA ARG A 134 7.40 0.27 14.26
C ARG A 134 8.55 -0.74 14.45
N GLN A 135 8.51 -1.90 13.81
CA GLN A 135 9.64 -2.85 13.83
C GLN A 135 10.41 -2.83 12.52
#